data_AF-A0A957MUC1-F1
#
_entry.id   AF-A0A957MUC1-F1
#
_cell.length_a   1.000
_cell.length_b   1.000
_cell.length_c   1.000
_cell.angle_alpha   90.00
_cell.angle_beta   90.00
_cell.angle_gamma   90.00
#
_symmetry.space_group_name_H-M   'P 1'
#
loop_
_entity.id
_entity.type
_entity.pdbx_description
1 polymer ?
#
loop_
_entity_poly.entity_id
_entity_poly.type
_entity_poly.pdbx_seq_one_letter_code
_entity_poly.pdbx_strand_id
1 'polypeptide(L)'
;MTIENSTVIGRVATQLLELASNTIFVAAAPAGEAPVRAEQTQQGCVRFSYVPGTSRTPRRYRCQPGADAGVRPQFTSLLYGEPGYAQLRATCPAEIRRGADDEAEMGVFHDLYQPQREANLRIQLDEYLRFGLRAGLFYGS
;
A
#
# COMPACT_ATOMS: atom_id res chain seq x y z
N MET A 1 -2.71 -19.30 -4.22
CA MET A 1 -3.42 -18.00 -4.22
C MET A 1 -2.48 -16.90 -4.68
N THR A 2 -2.92 -16.06 -5.62
CA THR A 2 -2.15 -14.91 -6.14
C THR A 2 -2.96 -13.63 -5.99
N ILE A 3 -2.34 -12.56 -5.51
CA ILE A 3 -2.96 -11.24 -5.30
C ILE A 3 -1.99 -10.15 -5.78
N GLU A 4 -2.48 -9.22 -6.59
CA GLU A 4 -1.70 -8.11 -7.12
C GLU A 4 -2.50 -6.82 -7.00
N ASN A 5 -1.81 -5.69 -6.78
CA ASN A 5 -2.39 -4.34 -6.80
C ASN A 5 -3.70 -4.21 -6.00
N SER A 6 -3.74 -4.81 -4.80
CA SER A 6 -4.99 -5.00 -4.05
C SER A 6 -4.88 -4.57 -2.59
N THR A 7 -6.02 -4.19 -2.00
CA THR A 7 -6.14 -3.97 -0.55
C THR A 7 -7.06 -5.04 0.04
N VAL A 8 -6.51 -5.94 0.86
CA VAL A 8 -7.27 -7.02 1.50
C VAL A 8 -7.61 -6.63 2.93
N ILE A 9 -8.90 -6.50 3.23
CA ILE A 9 -9.39 -6.08 4.55
C ILE A 9 -9.91 -7.31 5.30
N GLY A 10 -9.42 -7.51 6.52
CA GLY A 10 -9.75 -8.65 7.37
C GLY A 10 -8.68 -9.75 7.36
N ARG A 11 -8.87 -10.75 8.23
CA ARG A 11 -7.91 -11.86 8.37
C ARG A 11 -7.88 -12.71 7.11
N VAL A 12 -6.69 -13.20 6.76
CA VAL A 12 -6.46 -14.07 5.61
C VAL A 12 -5.87 -15.39 6.08
N ALA A 13 -6.49 -16.50 5.70
CA ALA A 13 -5.97 -17.85 5.88
C ALA A 13 -5.97 -18.58 4.54
N THR A 14 -4.82 -19.08 4.12
CA THR A 14 -4.68 -19.85 2.88
C THR A 14 -3.67 -20.98 3.05
N GLN A 15 -3.82 -22.05 2.28
CA GLN A 15 -2.84 -23.13 2.26
C GLN A 15 -1.53 -22.66 1.62
N LEU A 16 -1.61 -21.95 0.50
CA LEU A 16 -0.46 -21.45 -0.26
C LEU A 16 -0.73 -20.03 -0.81
N LEU A 17 0.15 -19.11 -0.45
CA LEU A 17 0.24 -17.78 -1.05
C LEU A 17 1.36 -17.80 -2.10
N GLU A 18 1.01 -18.01 -3.36
CA GLU A 18 1.96 -18.11 -4.47
C GLU A 18 2.66 -16.77 -4.71
N LEU A 19 1.88 -15.71 -4.81
CA LEU A 19 2.39 -14.36 -4.99
C LEU A 19 1.45 -13.34 -4.31
N ALA A 20 2.04 -12.40 -3.60
CA ALA A 20 1.40 -11.13 -3.25
C ALA A 20 2.31 -9.98 -3.69
N SER A 21 1.85 -9.15 -4.63
CA SER A 21 2.61 -8.02 -5.20
C SER A 21 1.85 -6.72 -5.01
N ASN A 22 2.53 -5.63 -4.62
CA ASN A 22 1.93 -4.29 -4.51
C ASN A 22 0.64 -4.26 -3.66
N THR A 23 0.54 -5.15 -2.68
CA THR A 23 -0.71 -5.46 -1.98
C THR A 23 -0.64 -4.97 -0.53
N ILE A 24 -1.75 -4.44 0.00
CA ILE A 24 -1.86 -4.04 1.39
C ILE A 24 -2.80 -5.00 2.13
N PHE A 25 -2.28 -5.67 3.16
CA PHE A 25 -3.11 -6.46 4.09
C PHE A 25 -3.50 -5.61 5.30
N VAL A 26 -4.77 -5.22 5.36
CA VAL A 26 -5.39 -4.48 6.47
C VAL A 26 -6.05 -5.48 7.41
N ALA A 27 -5.24 -6.09 8.26
CA ALA A 27 -5.68 -7.16 9.14
C ALA A 27 -5.10 -6.99 10.54
N ALA A 28 -5.95 -7.17 11.55
CA ALA A 28 -5.57 -7.30 12.95
C ALA A 28 -5.99 -8.67 13.45
N ALA A 29 -5.22 -9.23 14.38
CA ALA A 29 -5.54 -10.49 15.03
C ALA A 29 -5.22 -10.39 16.53
N PRO A 30 -5.93 -11.16 17.38
CA PRO A 30 -5.59 -11.30 18.79
C PRO A 30 -4.17 -11.81 18.99
N ALA A 31 -3.63 -11.62 20.19
CA ALA A 31 -2.33 -12.18 20.56
C ALA A 31 -2.34 -13.71 20.36
N GLY A 32 -1.33 -14.22 19.65
CA GLY A 32 -1.20 -15.66 19.33
C GLY A 32 -1.73 -16.06 17.96
N GLU A 33 -2.49 -15.20 17.29
CA GLU A 33 -2.96 -15.44 15.92
C GLU A 33 -2.21 -14.61 14.88
N ALA A 34 -2.03 -15.17 13.69
CA ALA A 34 -1.45 -14.47 12.56
C ALA A 34 -2.58 -13.81 11.73
N PRO A 35 -2.56 -12.47 11.53
CA PRO A 35 -3.61 -11.79 10.77
C PRO A 35 -3.61 -12.19 9.28
N VAL A 36 -2.44 -12.53 8.74
CA VAL A 36 -2.29 -13.23 7.46
C VAL A 36 -1.53 -14.53 7.71
N ARG A 37 -2.12 -15.67 7.35
CA ARG A 37 -1.58 -17.01 7.54
C ARG A 37 -1.55 -17.77 6.23
N ALA A 38 -0.35 -18.11 5.76
CA ALA A 38 -0.09 -19.15 4.78
C ALA A 38 0.40 -20.40 5.52
N GLU A 39 -0.14 -21.58 5.21
CA GLU A 39 0.34 -22.85 5.79
C GLU A 39 1.69 -23.27 5.21
N GLN A 40 1.90 -23.05 3.92
CA GLN A 40 3.17 -23.28 3.23
C GLN A 40 3.93 -21.96 3.04
N THR A 41 5.00 -21.76 3.81
CA THR A 41 5.85 -20.54 3.74
C THR A 41 7.15 -20.77 2.97
N GLN A 42 7.49 -22.02 2.71
CA GLN A 42 8.62 -22.46 1.89
C GLN A 42 8.36 -22.31 0.37
N GLN A 43 7.12 -22.04 -0.02
CA GLN A 43 6.71 -21.80 -1.41
C GLN A 43 6.07 -20.42 -1.54
N GLY A 44 6.29 -19.77 -2.68
CA GLY A 44 5.75 -18.45 -2.99
C GLY A 44 6.57 -17.28 -2.45
N CYS A 45 6.09 -16.06 -2.73
CA CYS A 45 6.74 -14.82 -2.31
C CYS A 45 5.72 -13.70 -2.06
N VAL A 46 5.99 -12.88 -1.04
CA VAL A 46 5.33 -11.59 -0.88
C VAL A 46 6.36 -10.51 -1.23
N ARG A 47 6.01 -9.58 -2.11
CA ARG A 47 6.92 -8.52 -2.55
C ARG A 47 6.23 -7.17 -2.62
N PHE A 48 6.99 -6.10 -2.32
CA PHE A 48 6.52 -4.70 -2.48
C PHE A 48 5.14 -4.45 -1.84
N SER A 49 4.88 -5.12 -0.71
CA SER A 49 3.55 -5.21 -0.11
C SER A 49 3.61 -4.82 1.35
N TYR A 50 2.49 -4.37 1.90
CA TYR A 50 2.35 -4.17 3.34
C TYR A 50 1.72 -5.41 4.00
N VAL A 51 2.45 -6.03 4.93
CA VAL A 51 2.00 -7.20 5.69
C VAL A 51 2.13 -6.92 7.19
N PRO A 52 1.07 -7.05 8.00
CA PRO A 52 1.17 -6.86 9.44
C PRO A 52 2.27 -7.73 10.07
N GLY A 53 3.05 -7.17 11.00
CA GLY A 53 4.27 -7.79 11.52
C GLY A 53 4.10 -9.22 12.04
N THR A 54 2.99 -9.53 12.71
CA THR A 54 2.71 -10.86 13.30
C THR A 54 2.22 -11.92 12.30
N SER A 55 2.17 -11.59 11.00
CA SER A 55 1.71 -12.51 9.96
C SER A 55 2.69 -13.65 9.67
N ARG A 56 2.16 -14.82 9.30
CA ARG A 56 2.92 -15.97 8.80
C ARG A 56 2.75 -16.04 7.29
N THR A 57 3.72 -15.56 6.54
CA THR A 57 3.71 -15.50 5.07
C THR A 57 4.96 -16.17 4.51
N PRO A 58 5.01 -16.47 3.20
CA PRO A 58 6.26 -16.79 2.52
C PRO A 58 7.28 -15.65 2.60
N ARG A 59 8.44 -15.87 1.98
CA ARG A 59 9.54 -14.90 1.94
C ARG A 59 9.04 -13.51 1.53
N ARG A 60 9.35 -12.52 2.37
CA ARG A 60 9.04 -11.11 2.14
C ARG A 60 10.22 -10.44 1.43
N TYR A 61 9.96 -9.77 0.31
CA TYR A 61 10.95 -9.02 -0.46
C TYR A 61 10.53 -7.56 -0.56
N ARG A 62 11.30 -6.66 0.08
CA ARG A 62 11.01 -5.22 0.12
C ARG A 62 9.59 -4.88 0.59
N CYS A 63 9.06 -5.68 1.53
CA CYS A 63 7.75 -5.45 2.13
C CYS A 63 7.83 -4.48 3.31
N GLN A 64 6.70 -3.83 3.59
CA GLN A 64 6.49 -3.02 4.79
C GLN A 64 5.64 -3.77 5.83
N PRO A 65 5.81 -3.51 7.14
CA PRO A 65 6.93 -2.78 7.71
C PRO A 65 8.24 -3.60 7.53
N GLY A 66 9.30 -2.93 7.10
CA GLY A 66 10.64 -3.49 7.01
C GLY A 66 11.32 -3.48 8.39
N ALA A 67 12.49 -2.84 8.48
CA ALA A 67 13.14 -2.59 9.77
C ALA A 67 12.42 -1.53 10.61
N ASP A 68 11.66 -0.64 9.97
CA ASP A 68 10.89 0.41 10.65
C ASP A 68 9.48 -0.08 11.00
N ALA A 69 9.25 -0.36 12.28
CA ALA A 69 7.96 -0.83 12.80
C ALA A 69 6.87 0.26 12.83
N GLY A 70 7.23 1.54 12.58
CA GLY A 70 6.31 2.67 12.58
C GLY A 70 5.50 2.82 11.28
N VAL A 71 5.99 2.25 10.17
CA VAL A 71 5.36 2.37 8.85
C VAL A 71 4.05 1.58 8.82
N ARG A 72 2.93 2.29 8.62
CA ARG A 72 1.57 1.72 8.55
C ARG A 72 0.73 2.43 7.49
N PRO A 73 -0.16 1.71 6.78
CA PRO A 73 -1.03 2.33 5.79
C PRO A 73 -2.04 3.23 6.49
N GLN A 74 -2.26 4.40 5.91
CA GLN A 74 -3.24 5.38 6.38
C GLN A 74 -4.26 5.58 5.27
N PHE A 75 -5.52 5.29 5.55
CA PHE A 75 -6.59 5.34 4.55
C PHE A 75 -7.47 6.57 4.75
N THR A 76 -7.97 7.14 3.65
CA THR A 76 -9.02 8.17 3.68
C THR A 76 -10.23 7.62 4.42
N SER A 77 -10.71 6.45 3.99
CA SER A 77 -11.74 5.67 4.68
C SER A 77 -11.52 4.16 4.56
N LEU A 78 -11.98 3.41 5.56
CA LEU A 78 -12.15 1.96 5.52
C LEU A 78 -13.63 1.55 5.70
N LEU A 79 -14.55 2.51 5.63
CA LEU A 79 -15.98 2.26 5.68
C LEU A 79 -16.48 1.98 4.26
N TYR A 80 -17.05 0.79 4.07
CA TYR A 80 -17.59 0.40 2.79
C TYR A 80 -18.71 1.35 2.35
N GLY A 81 -18.64 1.82 1.10
CA GLY A 81 -19.59 2.76 0.52
C GLY A 81 -19.16 4.23 0.57
N GLU A 82 -18.10 4.57 1.32
CA GLU A 82 -17.52 5.93 1.22
C GLU A 82 -16.67 6.09 -0.05
N PRO A 83 -16.67 7.26 -0.72
CA PRO A 83 -15.92 7.48 -1.96
C PRO A 83 -14.41 7.20 -1.83
N GLY A 84 -13.83 7.48 -0.65
CA GLY A 84 -12.42 7.23 -0.32
C GLY A 84 -12.14 5.83 0.25
N TYR A 85 -13.04 4.86 0.06
CA TYR A 85 -12.88 3.51 0.60
C TYR A 85 -11.60 2.85 0.09
N ALA A 86 -10.73 2.45 1.03
CA ALA A 86 -9.41 1.87 0.78
C ALA A 86 -8.42 2.76 0.01
N GLN A 87 -8.74 4.04 -0.20
CA GLN A 87 -7.83 5.01 -0.77
C GLN A 87 -6.77 5.41 0.27
N LEU A 88 -5.50 5.47 -0.11
CA LEU A 88 -4.46 5.99 0.78
C LEU A 88 -4.58 7.50 0.96
N ARG A 89 -4.35 7.98 2.19
CA ARG A 89 -4.24 9.42 2.46
C ARG A 89 -2.99 9.97 1.80
N ALA A 90 -3.04 11.24 1.38
CA ALA A 90 -1.87 11.96 0.90
C ALA A 90 -0.73 12.01 1.94
N THR A 91 -1.07 11.97 3.24
CA THR A 91 -0.13 11.93 4.38
C THR A 91 0.40 10.54 4.71
N CYS A 92 -0.07 9.49 4.01
CA CYS A 92 0.42 8.13 4.23
C CYS A 92 1.94 8.08 3.98
N PRO A 93 2.70 7.31 4.79
CA PRO A 93 4.16 7.23 4.65
C PRO A 93 4.61 6.93 3.21
N ALA A 94 5.72 7.55 2.80
CA ALA A 94 6.23 7.45 1.44
C ALA A 94 6.63 6.01 1.07
N GLU A 95 7.01 5.21 2.07
CA GLU A 95 7.33 3.80 1.97
C GLU A 95 6.15 2.95 1.50
N ILE A 96 4.91 3.45 1.63
CA ILE A 96 3.69 2.80 1.15
C ILE A 96 3.17 3.51 -0.11
N ARG A 97 3.15 4.85 -0.11
CA ARG A 97 2.73 5.64 -1.26
C ARG A 97 3.64 5.47 -2.48
N ARG A 98 4.90 5.09 -2.32
CA ARG A 98 5.85 4.83 -3.42
C ARG A 98 6.55 3.49 -3.30
N GLY A 99 5.93 2.56 -2.57
CA GLY A 99 6.57 1.29 -2.22
C GLY A 99 6.23 0.12 -3.13
N ALA A 100 5.42 0.35 -4.17
CA ALA A 100 5.23 -0.64 -5.23
C ALA A 100 6.55 -0.87 -6.00
N ASP A 101 6.58 -1.92 -6.82
CA ASP A 101 7.75 -2.29 -7.62
C ASP A 101 8.16 -1.23 -8.66
N ASP A 102 7.22 -0.41 -9.11
CA ASP A 102 7.38 0.70 -10.05
C ASP A 102 7.28 2.09 -9.41
N GLU A 103 7.49 2.16 -8.09
CA GLU A 103 7.38 3.36 -7.27
C GLU A 103 5.96 3.97 -7.20
N ALA A 104 4.94 3.25 -7.66
CA ALA A 104 3.55 3.62 -7.40
C ALA A 104 3.14 3.33 -5.96
N GLU A 105 1.89 3.65 -5.64
CA GLU A 105 1.32 3.30 -4.36
C GLU A 105 0.99 1.81 -4.29
N MET A 106 1.15 1.22 -3.11
CA MET A 106 0.62 -0.12 -2.86
C MET A 106 -0.90 -0.05 -2.70
N GLY A 107 -1.58 -1.17 -2.98
CA GLY A 107 -2.99 -1.35 -2.72
C GLY A 107 -3.88 -1.16 -3.95
N VAL A 108 -5.19 -1.13 -3.73
CA VAL A 108 -6.22 -1.12 -4.78
C VAL A 108 -6.18 0.10 -5.72
N PHE A 109 -5.52 1.19 -5.30
CA PHE A 109 -5.39 2.41 -6.10
C PHE A 109 -4.08 2.48 -6.92
N HIS A 110 -3.25 1.44 -6.88
CA HIS A 110 -1.96 1.36 -7.58
C HIS A 110 -2.03 1.83 -9.04
N ASP A 111 -2.98 1.32 -9.81
CA ASP A 111 -3.10 1.58 -11.27
C ASP A 111 -3.55 3.03 -11.59
N LEU A 112 -3.87 3.85 -10.59
CA LEU A 112 -4.08 5.28 -10.80
C LEU A 112 -2.79 6.08 -10.89
N TYR A 113 -1.67 5.54 -10.39
CA TYR A 113 -0.36 6.20 -10.40
C TYR A 113 -0.41 7.60 -9.78
N GLN A 114 -1.18 7.77 -8.69
CA GLN A 114 -1.36 9.06 -8.02
C GLN A 114 -0.03 9.72 -7.61
N PRO A 115 0.95 9.00 -7.03
CA PRO A 115 2.25 9.58 -6.68
C PRO A 115 2.99 10.15 -7.90
N GLN A 116 3.00 9.43 -9.01
CA GLN A 116 3.65 9.85 -10.25
C GLN A 116 2.92 11.03 -10.89
N ARG A 117 1.59 11.01 -10.93
CA ARG A 117 0.78 12.13 -11.43
C ARG A 117 1.03 13.40 -10.62
N GLU A 118 1.07 13.27 -9.30
CA GLU A 118 1.37 14.37 -8.38
C GLU A 118 2.78 14.93 -8.60
N ALA A 119 3.78 14.05 -8.78
CA ALA A 119 5.17 14.44 -9.06
C ALA A 119 5.29 15.15 -10.42
N ASN A 120 4.72 14.58 -11.48
CA ASN A 120 4.72 15.18 -12.81
C ASN A 120 4.05 16.55 -12.82
N LEU A 121 2.91 16.68 -12.13
CA LEU A 121 2.22 17.95 -12.03
C LEU A 121 3.04 19.01 -11.29
N ARG A 122 3.76 18.64 -10.21
CA ARG A 122 4.68 19.56 -9.54
C ARG A 122 5.80 20.04 -10.45
N ILE A 123 6.44 19.13 -11.19
CA ILE A 123 7.52 19.46 -12.13
C ILE A 123 7.01 20.47 -13.17
N GLN A 124 5.83 20.21 -13.75
CA GLN A 124 5.22 21.10 -14.74
C GLN A 124 4.83 22.45 -14.13
N LEU A 125 4.31 22.47 -12.90
CA LEU A 125 4.02 23.73 -12.22
C LEU A 125 5.30 24.53 -11.99
N ASP A 126 6.39 23.91 -11.53
CA ASP A 126 7.66 24.60 -11.29
C ASP A 126 8.29 25.13 -12.58
N GLU A 127 8.16 24.40 -13.71
CA GLU A 127 8.69 24.81 -15.00
C GLU A 127 7.89 25.94 -15.65
N TYR A 128 6.55 25.90 -15.57
CA TYR A 128 5.67 26.80 -16.31
C TYR A 128 5.03 27.91 -15.45
N LEU A 129 5.22 27.94 -14.13
CA LEU A 129 4.74 29.04 -13.31
C LEU A 129 5.48 30.33 -13.68
N ARG A 130 4.72 31.38 -13.96
CA ARG A 130 5.30 32.72 -14.10
C ARG A 130 5.87 33.18 -12.77
N PHE A 131 6.96 33.95 -12.86
CA PHE A 131 7.56 34.60 -11.71
C PHE A 131 6.51 35.38 -10.90
N GLY A 132 6.55 35.22 -9.57
CA GLY A 132 5.64 35.88 -8.63
C GLY A 132 4.31 35.16 -8.37
N LEU A 133 4.03 34.03 -9.03
CA LEU A 133 2.86 33.18 -8.73
C LEU A 133 3.23 32.05 -7.78
N ARG A 134 2.23 31.47 -7.10
CA ARG A 134 2.37 30.23 -6.30
C ARG A 134 1.17 29.32 -6.55
N ALA A 135 1.44 28.07 -6.93
CA ALA A 135 0.41 27.04 -7.07
C ALA A 135 0.45 26.07 -5.87
N GLY A 136 -0.72 25.53 -5.52
CA GLY A 136 -0.88 24.48 -4.52
C GLY A 136 -1.77 23.36 -5.07
N LEU A 137 -1.51 22.13 -4.64
CA LEU A 137 -2.33 20.98 -4.99
C LEU A 137 -3.42 20.79 -3.92
N PHE A 138 -4.68 20.79 -4.36
CA PHE A 138 -5.84 20.55 -3.52
C PHE A 138 -6.50 19.25 -3.94
N TYR A 139 -6.81 18.39 -2.97
CA TYR A 139 -7.47 17.11 -3.21
C TYR A 139 -8.96 17.26 -2.98
N GLY A 140 -9.77 16.92 -3.98
CA GLY A 140 -11.23 16.85 -3.84
C GLY A 140 -11.63 15.58 -3.08
N SER A 141 -12.47 15.74 -2.07
CA SER A 141 -13.14 14.65 -1.34
C SER A 141 -14.37 14.15 -2.08
#